data_AF-A0A929K826-F1
#
_entry.id   AF-A0A929K826-F1
#
_cell.length_a   1.000
_cell.length_b   1.000
_cell.length_c   1.000
_cell.angle_alpha   90.00
_cell.angle_beta   90.00
_cell.angle_gamma   90.00
#
_symmetry.space_group_name_H-M   'P 1'
#
loop_
_entity.id
_entity.type
_entity.pdbx_description
1 polymer ?
#
loop_
_entity_poly.entity_id
_entity_poly.type
_entity_poly.pdbx_seq_one_letter_code
_entity_poly.pdbx_strand_id
1 'polypeptide(L)'
;MTSDFLVIGGGVIGISVARELRKRFSDSRVTLIEKEQRCAEHASGRNSGVLHAGFYYSADSLKAKFTREGNRLLREYCEYKKIPVNKCGKLVVTKDASELLSLDELLKRGRNNRVVLEEITAEEAQNIEPRVLTYERAIFSPTTCSVDPLVVV
;
A
#
# COMPACT_ATOMS: atom_id res chain seq x y z
N MET A 1 -25.55 -10.20 -24.59
CA MET A 1 -25.56 -10.25 -23.12
C MET A 1 -26.00 -8.89 -22.60
N THR A 2 -26.93 -8.82 -21.66
CA THR A 2 -27.29 -7.57 -20.96
C THR A 2 -26.61 -7.57 -19.58
N SER A 3 -25.95 -6.47 -19.24
CA SER A 3 -25.26 -6.27 -17.95
C SER A 3 -25.76 -4.97 -17.34
N ASP A 4 -25.94 -4.94 -16.02
CA ASP A 4 -26.30 -3.72 -15.30
C ASP A 4 -25.05 -2.86 -15.07
N PHE A 5 -23.90 -3.52 -14.87
CA PHE A 5 -22.59 -2.89 -14.81
C PHE A 5 -21.60 -3.60 -15.72
N LEU A 6 -20.85 -2.81 -16.51
CA LEU A 6 -19.71 -3.29 -17.30
C LEU A 6 -18.43 -2.65 -16.77
N VAL A 7 -17.47 -3.47 -16.36
CA VAL A 7 -16.12 -3.05 -15.93
C VAL A 7 -15.12 -3.47 -17.01
N ILE A 8 -14.31 -2.52 -17.47
CA ILE A 8 -13.30 -2.75 -18.50
C ILE A 8 -11.91 -2.70 -17.85
N GLY A 9 -11.20 -3.83 -17.87
CA GLY A 9 -9.87 -4.02 -17.29
C GLY A 9 -9.89 -4.92 -16.05
N GLY A 10 -9.21 -6.06 -16.13
CA GLY A 10 -8.95 -7.04 -15.07
C GLY A 10 -7.70 -6.72 -14.24
N GLY A 11 -7.43 -5.44 -14.00
CA GLY A 11 -6.44 -5.01 -13.00
C GLY A 11 -7.03 -4.93 -11.60
N VAL A 12 -6.19 -4.64 -10.60
CA VAL A 12 -6.59 -4.54 -9.19
C VAL A 12 -7.75 -3.56 -8.98
N ILE A 13 -7.76 -2.45 -9.73
CA ILE A 13 -8.83 -1.45 -9.67
C ILE A 13 -10.14 -2.02 -10.22
N GLY A 14 -10.13 -2.59 -11.42
CA GLY A 14 -11.33 -3.12 -12.05
C GLY A 14 -11.95 -4.27 -11.26
N ILE A 15 -11.13 -5.22 -10.78
CA ILE A 15 -11.61 -6.32 -9.93
C ILE A 15 -12.15 -5.80 -8.60
N SER A 16 -11.48 -4.83 -7.96
CA SER A 16 -11.98 -4.23 -6.72
C SER A 16 -13.33 -3.53 -6.92
N VAL A 17 -13.50 -2.81 -8.02
CA VAL A 17 -14.78 -2.17 -8.39
C VAL A 17 -15.85 -3.22 -8.67
N ALA A 18 -15.56 -4.23 -9.48
CA ALA A 18 -16.53 -5.29 -9.81
C ALA A 18 -16.99 -6.05 -8.56
N ARG A 19 -16.05 -6.38 -7.65
CA ARG A 19 -16.33 -7.01 -6.37
C ARG A 19 -17.22 -6.14 -5.48
N GLU A 20 -16.93 -4.86 -5.37
CA GLU A 20 -17.71 -3.94 -4.54
C GLU A 20 -19.11 -3.69 -5.11
N LEU A 21 -19.25 -3.58 -6.44
CA LEU A 21 -20.56 -3.49 -7.12
C LEU A 21 -21.40 -4.74 -6.81
N ARG A 22 -20.83 -5.93 -6.97
CA ARG A 22 -21.49 -7.20 -6.62
C ARG A 22 -21.89 -7.31 -5.15
N LYS A 23 -21.12 -6.71 -4.24
CA LYS A 23 -21.42 -6.70 -2.81
C LYS A 23 -22.57 -5.75 -2.47
N ARG A 24 -22.63 -4.58 -3.11
CA ARG A 24 -23.66 -3.55 -2.83
C ARG A 24 -24.98 -3.82 -3.56
N PHE A 25 -24.91 -4.38 -4.75
CA PHE A 25 -26.05 -4.64 -5.62
C PHE A 25 -26.09 -6.14 -5.94
N SER A 26 -26.51 -6.95 -4.96
CA SER A 26 -26.46 -8.43 -5.03
C SER A 26 -27.15 -9.01 -6.26
N ASP A 27 -28.20 -8.34 -6.73
CA ASP A 27 -29.07 -8.79 -7.81
C ASP A 27 -28.62 -8.24 -9.18
N SER A 28 -27.59 -7.38 -9.20
CA SER A 28 -27.06 -6.81 -10.43
C SER A 28 -26.14 -7.80 -11.17
N ARG A 29 -26.22 -7.78 -12.50
CA ARG A 29 -25.29 -8.46 -13.40
C ARG A 29 -24.09 -7.57 -13.65
N VAL A 30 -22.99 -7.90 -12.97
CA VAL A 30 -21.68 -7.26 -13.17
C VAL A 30 -20.86 -8.11 -14.14
N THR A 31 -20.53 -7.54 -15.29
CA THR A 31 -19.63 -8.15 -16.28
C THR A 31 -18.29 -7.42 -16.23
N LEU A 32 -17.20 -8.16 -16.08
CA LEU A 32 -15.84 -7.64 -16.24
C LEU A 32 -15.26 -8.20 -17.53
N ILE A 33 -14.67 -7.33 -18.35
CA ILE A 33 -13.92 -7.74 -19.55
C ILE A 33 -12.46 -7.32 -19.42
N GLU A 34 -11.57 -8.22 -19.81
CA GLU A 34 -10.12 -8.01 -19.89
C GLU A 34 -9.67 -8.41 -21.30
N LYS A 35 -8.77 -7.63 -21.89
CA LYS A 35 -8.23 -7.91 -23.22
C LYS A 35 -7.20 -9.05 -23.19
N GLU A 36 -6.49 -9.21 -22.08
CA GLU A 36 -5.50 -10.25 -21.88
C GLU A 36 -6.15 -11.59 -21.49
N GLN A 37 -5.39 -12.69 -21.61
CA GLN A 37 -5.87 -14.03 -21.27
C GLN A 37 -6.09 -14.22 -19.76
N ARG A 38 -5.46 -13.39 -18.92
CA ARG A 38 -5.53 -13.44 -17.46
C ARG A 38 -5.61 -12.03 -16.90
N CYS A 39 -6.08 -11.93 -15.66
CA CYS A 39 -6.06 -10.68 -14.91
C CYS A 39 -4.64 -10.32 -14.47
N ALA A 40 -4.42 -9.06 -14.12
CA ALA A 40 -3.15 -8.51 -13.62
C ALA A 40 -1.92 -8.61 -14.55
N GLU A 41 -2.06 -8.92 -15.84
CA GLU A 41 -0.92 -9.05 -16.78
C GLU A 41 -0.10 -7.77 -17.02
N HIS A 42 -0.62 -6.60 -16.58
CA HIS A 42 0.00 -5.28 -16.71
C HIS A 42 0.48 -4.70 -15.36
N ALA A 43 0.27 -3.41 -15.10
CA ALA A 43 0.79 -2.71 -13.92
C ALA A 43 0.37 -3.35 -12.58
N SER A 44 -0.81 -3.99 -12.53
CA SER A 44 -1.28 -4.65 -11.32
C SER A 44 -0.46 -5.89 -10.95
N GLY A 45 0.12 -6.63 -11.90
CA GLY A 45 1.05 -7.73 -11.61
C GLY A 45 2.53 -7.31 -11.64
N ARG A 46 2.83 -6.10 -12.13
CA ARG A 46 4.19 -5.57 -12.31
C ARG A 46 4.47 -4.38 -11.40
N ASN A 47 4.38 -4.61 -10.09
CA ASN A 47 4.72 -3.62 -9.06
C ASN A 47 5.39 -4.30 -7.87
N SER A 48 5.87 -3.51 -6.91
CA SER A 48 6.61 -4.02 -5.75
C SER A 48 5.75 -4.75 -4.71
N GLY A 49 4.42 -4.77 -4.87
CA GLY A 49 3.51 -5.38 -3.90
C GLY A 49 3.44 -4.65 -2.56
N VAL A 50 4.01 -3.44 -2.45
CA VAL A 50 4.10 -2.70 -1.19
C VAL A 50 2.76 -2.06 -0.84
N LEU A 51 2.25 -2.40 0.34
CA LEU A 51 1.16 -1.70 1.00
C LEU A 51 1.76 -0.52 1.77
N HIS A 52 1.88 0.62 1.10
CA HIS A 52 2.42 1.84 1.69
C HIS A 52 1.58 2.32 2.88
N ALA A 53 2.21 2.76 3.97
CA ALA A 53 1.50 3.28 5.14
C ALA A 53 0.87 4.68 4.94
N GLY A 54 1.30 5.45 3.92
CA GLY A 54 0.64 6.69 3.50
C GLY A 54 1.22 8.00 4.04
N PHE A 55 2.47 8.01 4.52
CA PHE A 55 3.12 9.20 5.09
C PHE A 55 3.97 10.04 4.09
N TYR A 56 4.11 9.60 2.84
CA TYR A 56 4.86 10.35 1.82
C TYR A 56 4.04 11.49 1.18
N TYR A 57 2.71 11.40 1.22
CA TYR A 57 1.81 12.30 0.51
C TYR A 57 1.37 13.48 1.38
N SER A 58 1.09 14.62 0.76
CA SER A 58 0.47 15.75 1.45
C SER A 58 -0.91 15.39 2.01
N ALA A 59 -1.22 15.92 3.19
CA ALA A 59 -2.34 15.48 4.01
C ALA A 59 -3.71 15.62 3.34
N ASP A 60 -3.90 16.66 2.55
CA ASP A 60 -5.19 16.96 1.91
C ASP A 60 -5.39 16.20 0.59
N SER A 61 -4.47 15.32 0.22
CA SER A 61 -4.57 14.57 -1.03
C SER A 61 -5.44 13.31 -0.89
N LEU A 62 -6.19 13.00 -1.95
CA LEU A 62 -6.86 11.69 -2.07
C LEU A 62 -5.88 10.52 -1.97
N LYS A 63 -4.62 10.72 -2.41
CA LYS A 63 -3.56 9.71 -2.25
C LYS A 63 -3.26 9.43 -0.78
N ALA A 64 -3.08 10.46 0.06
CA ALA A 64 -2.88 10.26 1.50
C ALA A 64 -4.05 9.51 2.13
N LYS A 65 -5.28 9.98 1.87
CA LYS A 65 -6.51 9.37 2.39
C LYS A 65 -6.65 7.90 1.98
N PHE A 66 -6.60 7.61 0.68
CA PHE A 66 -6.82 6.26 0.16
C PHE A 66 -5.64 5.33 0.38
N THR A 67 -4.41 5.83 0.52
CA THR A 67 -3.27 4.96 0.86
C THR A 67 -3.39 4.43 2.29
N ARG A 68 -3.67 5.31 3.25
CA ARG A 68 -3.83 4.89 4.65
C ARG A 68 -4.99 3.92 4.80
N GLU A 69 -6.15 4.29 4.25
CA GLU A 69 -7.35 3.46 4.35
C GLU A 69 -7.22 2.17 3.54
N GLY A 70 -6.66 2.24 2.34
CA GLY A 70 -6.40 1.08 1.48
C GLY A 70 -5.39 0.11 2.09
N ASN A 71 -4.33 0.59 2.74
CA ASN A 71 -3.39 -0.25 3.48
C ASN A 71 -4.11 -1.04 4.59
N ARG A 72 -4.98 -0.38 5.37
CA ARG A 72 -5.76 -1.04 6.42
C ARG A 72 -6.70 -2.09 5.84
N LEU A 73 -7.56 -1.69 4.91
CA LEU A 73 -8.57 -2.56 4.31
C LEU A 73 -7.97 -3.75 3.54
N LEU A 74 -6.84 -3.54 2.84
CA LEU A 74 -6.19 -4.62 2.09
C LEU A 74 -5.50 -5.61 3.03
N ARG A 75 -4.89 -5.16 4.13
CA ARG A 75 -4.35 -6.07 5.16
C ARG A 75 -5.46 -6.93 5.78
N GLU A 76 -6.58 -6.31 6.16
CA GLU A 76 -7.77 -7.02 6.67
C GLU A 76 -8.32 -8.03 5.65
N TYR A 77 -8.39 -7.65 4.38
CA TYR A 77 -8.81 -8.54 3.30
C TYR A 77 -7.87 -9.74 3.14
N CYS A 78 -6.55 -9.50 3.14
CA CYS A 78 -5.57 -10.57 3.01
C CYS A 78 -5.63 -11.53 4.20
N GLU A 79 -5.76 -11.01 5.42
CA GLU A 79 -5.95 -11.83 6.62
C GLU A 79 -7.21 -12.68 6.54
N TYR A 80 -8.36 -12.08 6.20
CA TYR A 80 -9.63 -12.79 6.02
C TYR A 80 -9.54 -13.88 4.95
N LYS A 81 -8.85 -13.60 3.83
CA LYS A 81 -8.65 -14.56 2.72
C LYS A 81 -7.49 -15.52 2.92
N LYS A 82 -6.74 -15.41 4.03
CA LYS A 82 -5.50 -16.17 4.29
C LYS A 82 -4.45 -16.00 3.19
N ILE A 83 -4.40 -14.81 2.58
CA ILE A 83 -3.34 -14.40 1.65
C ILE A 83 -2.11 -14.01 2.48
N PRO A 84 -0.93 -14.62 2.23
CA PRO A 84 0.29 -14.28 2.96
C PRO A 84 0.66 -12.80 2.80
N VAL A 85 0.88 -12.11 3.91
CA VAL A 85 1.38 -10.72 3.94
C VAL A 85 2.70 -10.69 4.69
N ASN A 86 3.74 -10.15 4.06
CA ASN A 86 5.01 -9.90 4.70
C ASN A 86 4.94 -8.59 5.50
N LYS A 87 4.70 -8.70 6.81
CA LYS A 87 4.60 -7.57 7.75
C LYS A 87 5.98 -7.06 8.20
N CYS A 88 6.88 -6.82 7.26
CA CYS A 88 8.28 -6.46 7.53
C CYS A 88 8.52 -5.00 7.96
N GLY A 89 7.50 -4.14 7.90
CA GLY A 89 7.67 -2.71 8.13
C GLY A 89 8.41 -2.02 6.97
N LYS A 90 8.92 -0.82 7.23
CA LYS A 90 9.81 -0.10 6.32
C LYS A 90 10.73 0.83 7.10
N LEU A 91 12.02 0.78 6.80
CA LEU A 91 13.00 1.78 7.21
C LEU A 91 13.11 2.87 6.14
N VAL A 92 13.07 4.12 6.57
CA VAL A 92 13.46 5.29 5.78
C VAL A 92 14.72 5.85 6.39
N VAL A 93 15.81 5.80 5.64
CA VAL A 93 17.14 6.19 6.10
C VAL A 93 17.57 7.48 5.42
N THR A 94 18.53 8.15 6.03
CA THR A 94 19.18 9.35 5.50
C THR A 94 20.61 9.04 5.13
N LYS A 95 21.08 9.59 4.02
CA LYS A 95 22.47 9.43 3.56
C LYS A 95 23.41 10.41 4.23
N ASP A 96 22.94 11.62 4.49
CA ASP A 96 23.73 12.72 5.06
C ASP A 96 22.82 13.75 5.76
N ALA A 97 23.44 14.79 6.33
CA ALA A 97 22.76 15.84 7.07
C ALA A 97 21.68 16.58 6.28
N SER A 98 21.81 16.68 4.95
CA SER A 98 20.85 17.42 4.13
C SER A 98 19.49 16.71 4.04
N GLU A 99 19.47 15.39 4.20
CA GLU A 99 18.24 14.58 4.15
C GLU A 99 17.47 14.57 5.47
N LEU A 100 18.07 15.02 6.58
CA LEU A 100 17.38 15.11 7.87
C LEU A 100 16.14 16.02 7.81
N LEU A 101 16.20 17.12 7.04
CA LEU A 101 15.05 17.99 6.83
C LEU A 101 13.90 17.28 6.10
N SER A 102 14.23 16.36 5.18
CA SER A 102 13.22 15.55 4.51
C SER A 102 12.62 14.51 5.45
N LEU A 103 13.43 13.95 6.36
CA LEU A 103 12.98 13.04 7.41
C LEU A 103 11.98 13.72 8.35
N ASP A 104 12.28 14.93 8.81
CA ASP A 104 11.40 15.74 9.67
C ASP A 104 10.05 16.03 8.98
N GLU A 105 10.07 16.36 7.69
CA GLU A 105 8.86 16.58 6.89
C GLU A 105 8.03 15.29 6.74
N LEU A 106 8.67 14.12 6.58
CA LEU A 106 7.97 12.84 6.55
C LEU A 106 7.32 12.49 7.90
N LEU A 107 7.99 12.77 9.03
CA LEU A 107 7.41 12.62 10.37
C LEU A 107 6.20 13.54 10.55
N LYS A 108 6.30 14.80 10.14
CA LYS A 108 5.19 15.77 10.16
C LYS A 108 4.01 15.30 9.31
N ARG A 109 4.27 14.82 8.09
CA ARG A 109 3.23 14.23 7.23
C ARG A 109 2.60 12.99 7.83
N GLY A 110 3.39 12.12 8.46
CA GLY A 110 2.88 10.95 9.18
C GLY A 110 1.87 11.34 10.26
N ARG A 111 2.22 12.33 11.09
CA ARG A 111 1.31 12.88 12.13
C ARG A 111 0.02 13.44 11.52
N ASN A 112 0.14 14.30 10.50
CA ASN A 112 -1.03 14.90 9.83
C ASN A 112 -1.92 13.85 9.15
N ASN A 113 -1.30 12.82 8.56
CA ASN A 113 -2.00 11.74 7.87
C ASN A 113 -2.52 10.69 8.85
N ARG A 114 -2.26 10.81 10.16
CA ARG A 114 -2.59 9.82 11.21
C ARG A 114 -1.99 8.45 10.92
N VAL A 115 -0.72 8.44 10.52
CA VAL A 115 0.08 7.24 10.27
C VAL A 115 1.08 7.09 11.40
N VAL A 116 1.13 5.90 12.00
CA VAL A 116 2.11 5.58 13.05
C VAL A 116 3.49 5.44 12.43
N LEU A 117 4.42 6.26 12.91
CA LEU A 117 5.83 6.26 12.57
C LEU A 117 6.63 6.34 13.85
N GLU A 118 7.78 5.68 13.86
CA GLU A 118 8.75 5.70 14.94
C GLU A 118 10.01 6.39 14.41
N GLU A 119 10.41 7.47 15.06
CA GLU A 119 11.73 8.05 14.85
C GLU A 119 12.72 7.24 15.67
N ILE A 120 13.78 6.76 15.03
CA ILE A 120 14.74 5.85 15.64
C ILE A 120 16.17 6.32 15.38
N THR A 121 17.07 5.94 16.28
CA THR A 121 18.52 6.13 16.17
C THR A 121 19.12 5.22 15.10
N ALA A 122 20.35 5.54 14.67
CA ALA A 122 21.12 4.66 13.79
C ALA A 122 21.37 3.27 14.38
N GLU A 123 21.58 3.17 15.71
CA GLU A 123 21.76 1.90 16.41
C GLU A 123 20.49 1.04 16.38
N GLU A 124 19.33 1.64 16.67
CA GLU A 124 18.03 0.95 16.57
C GLU A 124 17.74 0.49 15.13
N ALA A 125 18.11 1.29 14.13
CA ALA A 125 17.98 0.89 12.73
C ALA A 125 18.86 -0.34 12.40
N GLN A 126 20.10 -0.38 12.90
CA GLN A 126 20.99 -1.53 12.75
C GLN A 126 20.48 -2.79 13.48
N ASN A 127 19.79 -2.62 14.61
CA ASN A 127 19.13 -3.74 15.30
C ASN A 127 17.98 -4.33 14.45
N ILE A 128 17.33 -3.52 13.60
CA ILE A 128 16.29 -3.97 12.67
C ILE A 128 16.89 -4.62 11.41
N GLU A 129 17.88 -3.98 10.79
CA GLU A 129 18.61 -4.49 9.61
C GLU A 129 20.12 -4.23 9.78
N PRO A 130 20.93 -5.24 10.10
CA PRO A 130 22.36 -5.07 10.42
C PRO A 130 23.21 -4.44 9.30
N ARG A 131 22.76 -4.50 8.05
CA ARG A 131 23.46 -3.91 6.90
C ARG A 131 23.02 -2.48 6.60
N VAL A 132 22.08 -1.93 7.37
CA VAL A 132 21.57 -0.58 7.14
C VAL A 132 22.60 0.46 7.54
N LEU A 133 22.66 1.53 6.73
CA LEU A 133 23.41 2.74 7.03
C LEU A 133 22.42 3.90 7.02
N THR A 134 22.48 4.73 8.06
CA THR A 134 21.70 5.96 8.14
C THR A 134 22.53 7.05 8.81
N TYR A 135 22.38 8.28 8.37
CA TYR A 135 23.02 9.43 8.98
C TYR A 135 22.21 9.89 10.19
N GLU A 136 22.75 9.61 11.39
CA GLU A 136 22.21 9.94 12.72
C GLU A 136 20.88 9.23 13.09
N ARG A 137 19.83 9.41 12.29
CA ARG A 137 18.46 8.99 12.59
C ARG A 137 17.77 8.38 11.37
N ALA A 138 16.72 7.62 11.61
CA ALA A 138 15.85 7.01 10.60
C ALA A 138 14.38 7.04 11.04
N ILE A 139 13.47 6.68 10.14
CA ILE A 139 12.07 6.41 10.47
C ILE A 139 11.79 4.93 10.27
N PHE A 140 11.20 4.29 11.27
CA PHE A 140 10.55 3.00 11.12
C PHE A 140 9.03 3.17 10.95
N SER A 141 8.49 2.49 9.94
CA SER A 141 7.05 2.46 9.65
C SER A 141 6.52 1.04 9.88
N PRO A 142 5.98 0.72 11.08
CA PRO A 142 5.56 -0.64 11.42
C PRO A 142 4.39 -1.17 10.59
N THR A 143 3.60 -0.27 9.99
CA THR A 143 2.40 -0.62 9.22
C THR A 143 2.63 -0.75 7.71
N THR A 144 3.85 -0.49 7.23
CA THR A 144 4.20 -0.84 5.85
C THR A 144 4.41 -2.35 5.77
N CYS A 145 3.91 -2.98 4.71
CA CYS A 145 4.09 -4.41 4.46
C CYS A 145 4.12 -4.67 2.95
N SER A 146 4.38 -5.90 2.55
CA SER A 146 4.26 -6.32 1.16
C SER A 146 3.42 -7.58 1.00
N VAL A 147 2.84 -7.75 -0.18
CA VAL A 147 2.03 -8.89 -0.60
C VAL A 147 2.38 -9.22 -2.05
N ASP A 148 2.21 -10.48 -2.45
CA ASP A 148 2.28 -10.84 -3.87
C ASP A 148 1.06 -10.22 -4.60
N PRO A 149 1.28 -9.26 -5.52
CA PRO A 149 0.18 -8.58 -6.18
C PRO A 149 -0.61 -9.49 -7.12
N LEU A 150 -0.04 -10.59 -7.62
CA LEU A 150 -0.76 -11.56 -8.45
C LEU A 150 -1.71 -12.45 -7.64
N VAL A 151 -1.49 -12.60 -6.34
CA VAL A 151 -2.36 -13.37 -5.44
C VAL A 151 -3.54 -12.51 -4.97
N VAL A 152 -3.37 -11.20 -4.91
CA VAL A 152 -4.41 -10.25 -4.50
C VAL A 152 -5.48 -10.04 -5.58
N VAL A 153 -5.08 -10.08 -6.84
CA VAL A 153 -5.93 -9.84 -8.01
C VAL A 153 -6.49 -11.14 -8.53
#